data_AF-F2LTM9-F1
#
_entry.id   AF-F2LTM9-F1
#
_cell.length_a   1.000
_cell.length_b   1.000
_cell.length_c   1.000
_cell.angle_alpha   90.00
_cell.angle_beta   90.00
_cell.angle_gamma   90.00
#
_symmetry.space_group_name_H-M   'P 1'
#
loop_
_entity.id
_entity.type
_entity.pdbx_description
1 polymer ?
#
loop_
_entity_poly.entity_id
_entity_poly.type
_entity_poly.pdbx_seq_one_letter_code
_entity_poly.pdbx_strand_id
1 'polypeptide(L)'
;MNSQNRCVFCDTKNLEIILKNHLCYAVFDKYPVNRGHILIVPYRHFASFFDANREEVLAIHDLINDARVFLDREFSPAAYNIGVNVGEVAGQTIMHMHIHLIPRYEGDIRNPRGGVRGVIPSRRIYPF
;
A
#
# COMPACT_ATOMS: atom_id res chain seq x y z
N MET A 1 24.87 5.32 10.29
CA MET A 1 24.98 4.41 9.13
C MET A 1 23.73 4.60 8.28
N ASN A 2 23.86 5.17 7.07
CA ASN A 2 22.69 5.54 6.25
C ASN A 2 21.84 4.30 5.92
N SER A 3 20.62 4.26 6.46
CA SER A 3 19.59 3.26 6.16
C SER A 3 19.24 3.18 4.66
N GLN A 4 19.54 4.23 3.90
CA GLN A 4 19.31 4.30 2.45
C GLN A 4 20.06 3.21 1.66
N ASN A 5 21.25 2.79 2.08
CA ASN A 5 22.07 1.81 1.33
C ASN A 5 21.55 0.36 1.36
N ARG A 6 20.49 0.07 2.11
CA ARG A 6 19.90 -1.29 2.20
C ARG A 6 18.38 -1.33 2.02
N CYS A 7 17.75 -0.21 1.70
CA CYS A 7 16.29 -0.18 1.53
C CYS A 7 15.90 -0.75 0.17
N VAL A 8 15.07 -1.80 0.18
CA VAL A 8 14.56 -2.46 -1.05
C VAL A 8 13.78 -1.51 -1.97
N PHE A 9 13.16 -0.47 -1.41
CA PHE A 9 12.41 0.54 -2.17
C PHE A 9 13.27 1.71 -2.68
N CYS A 10 14.51 1.86 -2.18
CA CYS A 10 15.44 2.83 -2.76
C CYS A 10 16.11 2.28 -4.03
N ASP A 11 16.24 0.96 -4.16
CA ASP A 11 16.87 0.31 -5.31
C ASP A 11 15.87 0.02 -6.44
N THR A 12 15.37 1.09 -7.04
CA THR A 12 14.32 1.03 -8.08
C THR A 12 14.74 0.28 -9.35
N LYS A 13 16.05 0.07 -9.58
CA LYS A 13 16.56 -0.68 -10.73
C LYS A 13 16.22 -2.17 -10.65
N ASN A 14 16.02 -2.68 -9.44
CA ASN A 14 15.68 -4.08 -9.18
C ASN A 14 14.18 -4.29 -8.93
N LEU A 15 13.35 -3.28 -9.19
CA LEU A 15 11.90 -3.33 -9.03
C LEU A 15 11.20 -3.32 -10.39
N GLU A 16 10.16 -4.15 -10.52
CA GLU A 16 9.24 -4.10 -11.65
C GLU A 16 8.18 -3.02 -11.40
N ILE A 17 8.48 -1.79 -11.82
CA ILE A 17 7.57 -0.64 -11.69
C ILE A 17 6.47 -0.72 -12.75
N ILE A 18 5.22 -0.77 -12.29
CA ILE A 18 4.03 -0.91 -13.15
C ILE A 18 3.38 0.44 -13.50
N LEU A 19 3.44 1.41 -12.59
CA LEU A 19 2.95 2.78 -12.77
C LEU A 19 3.89 3.74 -12.05
N LYS A 20 3.98 4.99 -12.53
CA LYS A 20 4.76 6.03 -11.86
C LYS A 20 4.28 7.41 -12.24
N ASN A 21 4.57 8.37 -11.37
CA ASN A 21 4.50 9.79 -11.66
C ASN A 21 5.83 10.47 -11.25
N HIS A 22 5.80 11.79 -11.07
CA HIS A 22 6.97 12.61 -10.78
C HIS A 22 7.59 12.37 -9.38
N LEU A 23 6.82 11.89 -8.40
CA LEU A 23 7.29 11.70 -7.02
C LEU A 23 7.13 10.28 -6.49
N CYS A 24 6.33 9.45 -7.14
CA CYS A 24 5.99 8.12 -6.67
C CYS A 24 6.01 7.08 -7.79
N TYR A 25 6.11 5.83 -7.39
CA TYR A 25 5.97 4.68 -8.25
C TYR A 25 5.10 3.60 -7.57
N ALA A 26 4.58 2.69 -8.37
CA ALA A 26 3.79 1.57 -7.91
C ALA A 26 4.42 0.25 -8.37
N VAL A 27 4.40 -0.75 -7.50
CA VAL A 27 4.89 -2.12 -7.74
C VAL A 27 3.86 -3.12 -7.21
N PHE A 28 3.82 -4.33 -7.77
CA PHE A 28 3.08 -5.41 -7.10
C PHE A 28 3.77 -5.80 -5.79
N ASP A 29 2.98 -6.11 -4.78
CA ASP A 29 3.50 -6.71 -3.54
C ASP A 29 3.99 -8.14 -3.85
N LYS A 30 5.20 -8.46 -3.39
CA LYS A 30 5.80 -9.79 -3.55
C LYS A 30 5.07 -10.86 -2.74
N TYR A 31 4.41 -10.47 -1.65
CA TYR A 31 3.60 -11.31 -0.78
C TYR A 31 2.18 -10.74 -0.69
N PRO A 32 1.41 -10.83 -1.80
CA PRO A 32 0.15 -10.14 -1.92
C PRO A 32 -0.90 -10.68 -0.93
N VAL A 33 -1.64 -9.78 -0.27
CA VAL A 33 -2.82 -10.16 0.54
C VAL A 33 -3.92 -10.70 -0.35
N ASN A 34 -4.06 -10.14 -1.55
CA ASN A 34 -5.00 -10.58 -2.56
C ASN A 34 -4.44 -10.32 -3.97
N ARG A 35 -5.03 -10.97 -4.98
CA ARG A 35 -4.62 -10.78 -6.38
C ARG A 35 -4.66 -9.30 -6.75
N GLY A 36 -3.56 -8.80 -7.33
CA GLY A 36 -3.42 -7.39 -7.70
C GLY A 36 -3.04 -6.45 -6.55
N HIS A 37 -2.59 -6.96 -5.39
CA HIS A 37 -2.08 -6.10 -4.31
C HIS A 37 -0.88 -5.28 -4.80
N ILE A 38 -1.03 -3.95 -4.76
CA ILE A 38 -0.02 -2.98 -5.20
C ILE A 38 0.45 -2.15 -4.00
N LEU A 39 1.74 -1.80 -4.02
CA LEU A 39 2.35 -0.83 -3.12
C LEU A 39 2.63 0.47 -3.87
N ILE A 40 2.17 1.61 -3.34
CA ILE A 40 2.49 2.95 -3.81
C ILE A 40 3.60 3.51 -2.94
N VAL A 41 4.72 3.90 -3.53
CA VAL A 41 5.96 4.24 -2.83
C VAL A 41 6.55 5.55 -3.38
N PRO A 42 6.85 6.56 -2.55
CA PRO A 42 7.57 7.74 -3.00
C PRO A 42 9.03 7.41 -3.32
N TYR A 43 9.64 8.13 -4.27
CA TYR A 43 11.08 8.01 -4.53
C TYR A 43 11.91 8.49 -3.34
N ARG A 44 11.48 9.57 -2.66
CA ARG A 44 12.15 10.06 -1.46
C ARG A 44 12.00 9.05 -0.34
N HIS A 45 13.11 8.71 0.30
CA HIS A 45 13.12 7.81 1.45
C HIS A 45 12.70 8.55 2.72
N PHE A 46 11.57 8.16 3.28
CA PHE A 46 11.09 8.53 4.61
C PHE A 46 10.19 7.42 5.15
N ALA A 47 10.14 7.23 6.47
CA ALA A 47 9.46 6.07 7.06
C ALA A 47 7.96 6.31 7.31
N SER A 48 7.60 7.50 7.77
CA SER A 48 6.23 7.80 8.22
C SER A 48 5.43 8.53 7.15
N PHE A 49 4.17 8.16 6.97
CA PHE A 49 3.25 8.95 6.14
C PHE A 49 3.16 10.42 6.60
N PHE A 50 3.34 10.69 7.89
CA PHE A 50 3.33 12.05 8.45
C PHE A 50 4.58 12.88 8.08
N ASP A 51 5.62 12.26 7.51
CA ASP A 51 6.81 12.97 6.99
C ASP A 51 6.65 13.38 5.51
N ALA A 52 5.54 13.00 4.87
CA ALA A 52 5.25 13.38 3.50
C ALA A 52 4.96 14.89 3.42
N ASN A 53 5.58 15.56 2.44
CA ASN A 53 5.23 16.93 2.13
C ASN A 53 3.92 16.98 1.30
N ARG A 54 3.38 18.18 1.12
CA ARG A 54 2.10 18.38 0.42
C ARG A 54 2.11 17.86 -1.02
N GLU A 55 3.20 18.03 -1.76
CA GLU A 55 3.31 17.57 -3.15
C GLU A 55 3.34 16.04 -3.23
N GLU A 56 4.04 15.39 -2.30
CA GLU A 56 4.08 13.94 -2.19
C GLU A 56 2.71 13.37 -1.83
N VAL A 57 1.98 13.99 -0.91
CA VAL A 57 0.60 13.56 -0.58
C VAL A 57 -0.30 13.60 -1.81
N LEU A 58 -0.21 14.66 -2.63
CA LEU A 58 -0.97 14.77 -3.88
C LEU A 58 -0.52 13.71 -4.89
N ALA A 59 0.78 13.56 -5.11
CA ALA A 59 1.33 12.57 -6.05
C ALA A 59 0.98 11.12 -5.64
N ILE A 60 0.97 10.81 -4.34
CA ILE A 60 0.52 9.52 -3.82
C ILE A 60 -0.96 9.31 -4.14
N HIS A 61 -1.80 10.30 -3.84
CA HIS A 61 -3.24 10.23 -4.09
C HIS A 61 -3.56 10.04 -5.58
N ASP A 62 -2.89 10.79 -6.46
CA ASP A 62 -3.07 10.66 -7.91
C ASP A 62 -2.67 9.27 -8.38
N LEU A 63 -1.55 8.73 -7.88
CA LEU A 63 -1.08 7.41 -8.26
C LEU A 63 -1.97 6.27 -7.72
N ILE A 64 -2.63 6.45 -6.56
CA ILE A 64 -3.66 5.53 -6.07
C ILE A 64 -4.83 5.46 -7.06
N ASN A 65 -5.28 6.61 -7.58
CA ASN A 65 -6.38 6.65 -8.54
C ASN A 65 -6.00 6.00 -9.88
N ASP A 66 -4.79 6.28 -10.38
CA ASP A 66 -4.28 5.63 -11.60
C ASP A 66 -4.15 4.11 -11.41
N ALA A 67 -3.64 3.68 -10.25
CA ALA A 67 -3.55 2.26 -9.90
C ALA A 67 -4.93 1.60 -9.79
N ARG A 68 -5.94 2.28 -9.25
CA ARG A 68 -7.33 1.79 -9.22
C ARG A 68 -7.86 1.56 -10.64
N VAL A 69 -7.67 2.51 -11.55
CA VAL A 69 -8.12 2.39 -12.95
C VAL A 69 -7.42 1.22 -13.64
N PHE A 70 -6.11 1.07 -13.45
CA PHE A 70 -5.36 -0.07 -13.95
C PHE A 70 -5.90 -1.40 -13.38
N LEU A 71 -6.11 -1.48 -12.07
CA LEU A 71 -6.60 -2.68 -11.39
C LEU A 71 -8.03 -3.06 -11.81
N ASP A 72 -8.92 -2.09 -11.98
CA ASP A 72 -10.28 -2.28 -12.48
C ASP A 72 -10.27 -2.97 -13.86
N ARG A 73 -9.35 -2.54 -14.74
CA ARG A 73 -9.20 -3.09 -16.09
C ARG A 73 -8.59 -4.48 -16.11
N GLU A 74 -7.49 -4.69 -15.39
CA GLU A 74 -6.71 -5.94 -15.48
C GLU A 74 -7.26 -7.06 -14.59
N PHE A 75 -7.93 -6.70 -13.50
CA PHE A 75 -8.30 -7.64 -12.44
C PHE A 75 -9.76 -7.59 -12.01
N SER A 76 -10.50 -6.55 -12.40
CA SER A 76 -11.94 -6.37 -12.12
C SER A 76 -12.36 -6.70 -10.67
N PRO A 77 -11.71 -6.12 -9.64
CA PRO A 77 -12.13 -6.33 -8.26
C PRO A 77 -13.47 -5.67 -7.96
N ALA A 78 -14.16 -6.20 -6.94
CA ALA A 78 -15.45 -5.69 -6.49
C ALA A 78 -15.30 -4.50 -5.52
N ALA A 79 -14.18 -4.41 -4.80
CA ALA A 79 -13.90 -3.34 -3.84
C ALA A 79 -12.40 -3.22 -3.55
N TYR A 80 -12.03 -2.32 -2.64
CA TYR A 80 -10.63 -2.11 -2.23
C TYR A 80 -10.49 -1.91 -0.72
N ASN A 81 -9.34 -2.31 -0.18
CA ASN A 81 -8.81 -1.74 1.05
C ASN A 81 -7.57 -0.89 0.72
N ILE A 82 -7.49 0.29 1.32
CA ILE A 82 -6.35 1.18 1.22
C ILE A 82 -5.79 1.37 2.62
N GLY A 83 -4.49 1.16 2.81
CA GLY A 83 -3.90 1.18 4.14
C GLY A 83 -2.43 1.58 4.14
N VAL A 84 -1.98 2.16 5.25
CA VAL A 84 -0.59 2.50 5.51
C VAL A 84 -0.27 2.13 6.94
N ASN A 85 0.87 1.46 7.15
CA ASN A 85 1.39 1.18 8.48
C ASN A 85 2.44 2.23 8.81
N VAL A 86 2.33 2.86 9.98
CA VAL A 86 3.27 3.88 10.45
C VAL A 86 3.88 3.41 11.78
N GLY A 87 5.14 3.00 11.74
CA GLY A 87 5.89 2.46 12.87
C GLY A 87 5.73 0.94 13.06
N GLU A 88 6.70 0.33 13.75
CA GLU A 88 6.78 -1.13 13.95
C GLU A 88 5.56 -1.71 14.67
N VAL A 89 5.04 -0.99 15.68
CA VAL A 89 3.86 -1.42 16.46
C VAL A 89 2.59 -1.48 15.59
N ALA A 90 2.54 -0.69 14.51
CA ALA A 90 1.47 -0.75 13.52
C ALA A 90 1.72 -1.82 12.43
N GLY A 91 2.80 -2.59 12.53
CA GLY A 91 3.15 -3.65 11.58
C GLY A 91 4.00 -3.18 10.39
N GLN A 92 4.60 -1.99 10.43
CA GLN A 92 5.53 -1.55 9.38
C GLN A 92 6.85 -2.33 9.47
N THR A 93 7.22 -3.04 8.41
CA THR A 93 8.45 -3.87 8.35
C THR A 93 9.53 -3.27 7.46
N ILE A 94 9.14 -2.49 6.44
CA ILE A 94 10.05 -1.71 5.61
C ILE A 94 9.88 -0.24 5.98
N MET A 95 10.94 0.37 6.51
CA MET A 95 10.98 1.76 6.96
C MET A 95 11.16 2.76 5.81
N HIS A 96 10.38 2.54 4.76
CA HIS A 96 10.17 3.45 3.65
C HIS A 96 8.67 3.42 3.39
N MET A 97 8.02 4.57 3.55
CA MET A 97 6.59 4.73 3.51
C MET A 97 6.04 4.15 2.21
N HIS A 98 5.01 3.31 2.36
CA HIS A 98 4.29 2.73 1.25
C HIS A 98 2.82 2.59 1.60
N ILE A 99 1.95 2.84 0.63
CA ILE A 99 0.51 2.61 0.76
C ILE A 99 0.16 1.29 0.09
N HIS A 100 -0.54 0.44 0.83
CA HIS A 100 -1.16 -0.76 0.32
C HIS A 100 -2.46 -0.39 -0.39
N LEU A 101 -2.57 -0.77 -1.66
CA LEU A 101 -3.82 -0.80 -2.41
C LEU A 101 -4.18 -2.26 -2.67
N ILE A 102 -5.15 -2.78 -1.93
CA ILE A 102 -5.51 -4.19 -1.89
C ILE A 102 -6.87 -4.38 -2.59
N PRO A 103 -6.91 -5.00 -3.76
CA PRO A 103 -8.17 -5.41 -4.39
C PRO A 103 -8.94 -6.41 -3.54
N ARG A 104 -10.27 -6.30 -3.54
CA ARG A 104 -11.18 -7.17 -2.80
C ARG A 104 -12.18 -7.80 -3.77
N TYR A 105 -12.50 -9.06 -3.54
CA TYR A 105 -13.38 -9.86 -4.38
C TYR A 105 -14.50 -10.48 -3.54
N GLU A 106 -15.64 -10.76 -4.17
CA GLU A 106 -16.71 -11.49 -3.50
C GLU A 106 -16.20 -12.87 -3.06
N GLY A 107 -16.48 -13.23 -1.80
CA GLY A 107 -16.08 -14.51 -1.22
C GLY A 107 -14.60 -14.61 -0.78
N ASP A 108 -13.79 -13.56 -0.93
CA ASP A 108 -12.39 -13.57 -0.49
C ASP A 108 -12.22 -13.67 1.04
N ILE A 109 -13.28 -13.38 1.79
CA ILE A 109 -13.37 -13.60 3.23
C ILE A 109 -14.81 -13.98 3.62
N ARG A 110 -14.96 -14.91 4.55
CA ARG A 110 -16.28 -15.39 5.02
C ARG A 110 -17.17 -14.27 5.61
N ASN A 111 -16.57 -13.30 6.31
CA ASN A 111 -17.29 -12.18 6.89
C ASN A 111 -16.44 -10.90 6.78
N PRO A 112 -16.80 -9.97 5.87
CA PRO A 112 -16.03 -8.75 5.66
C PRO A 112 -16.29 -7.66 6.71
N ARG A 113 -17.30 -7.82 7.59
CA ARG A 113 -17.63 -6.81 8.61
C ARG A 113 -16.44 -6.55 9.55
N GLY A 114 -16.24 -5.27 9.86
CA GLY A 114 -15.14 -4.80 10.71
C GLY A 114 -13.99 -4.17 9.90
N GLY A 115 -13.71 -4.65 8.68
CA GLY A 115 -12.73 -4.05 7.78
C GLY A 115 -11.40 -3.73 8.47
N VAL A 116 -11.04 -2.44 8.50
CA VAL A 116 -9.82 -1.88 9.13
C VAL A 116 -9.64 -2.33 10.59
N ARG A 117 -10.71 -2.63 11.33
CA ARG A 117 -10.59 -3.17 12.70
C ARG A 117 -9.82 -4.49 12.77
N GLY A 118 -9.67 -5.18 11.63
CA GLY A 118 -8.84 -6.37 11.49
C GLY A 118 -7.37 -6.18 11.85
N VAL A 119 -6.88 -4.93 11.95
CA VAL A 119 -5.52 -4.64 12.47
C VAL A 119 -5.32 -5.16 13.90
N ILE A 120 -6.39 -5.27 14.69
CA ILE A 120 -6.40 -6.03 15.95
C ILE A 120 -7.42 -7.16 15.78
N PRO A 121 -7.02 -8.36 15.35
CA PRO A 121 -7.94 -9.42 14.94
C PRO A 121 -9.01 -9.77 15.98
N SER A 122 -8.64 -9.79 17.26
CA SER A 122 -9.55 -10.05 18.39
C SER A 122 -10.64 -8.99 18.58
N ARG A 123 -10.48 -7.80 18.00
CA ARG A 123 -11.43 -6.67 18.06
C ARG A 123 -12.11 -6.39 16.73
N ARG A 124 -11.91 -7.25 15.72
CA ARG A 124 -12.44 -7.05 14.36
C ARG A 124 -13.97 -6.98 14.34
N ILE A 125 -14.62 -7.92 15.03
CA ILE A 125 -16.08 -8.01 15.08
C ILE A 125 -16.60 -7.15 16.23
N TYR A 126 -17.67 -6.41 15.97
CA TYR A 126 -18.35 -5.62 17.00
C TYR A 126 -18.97 -6.57 18.03
N PRO A 127 -18.71 -6.38 19.34
CA PRO A 127 -19.51 -7.03 20.37
C PRO A 127 -20.88 -6.35 20.33
N PHE A 128 -21.86 -7.03 19.75
CA PHE A 128 -23.26 -6.68 19.93
C PHE A 128 -23.76 -7.40 21.17
#